data_AF-A0A919MRN7-F1
#
_entry.id   AF-A0A919MRN7-F1
#
_cell.length_a   1.000
_cell.length_b   1.000
_cell.length_c   1.000
_cell.angle_alpha   90.00
_cell.angle_beta   90.00
_cell.angle_gamma   90.00
#
_symmetry.space_group_name_H-M   'P 1'
#
loop_
_entity.id
_entity.type
_entity.pdbx_description
1 polymer ?
#
loop_
_entity_poly.entity_id
_entity_poly.type
_entity_poly.pdbx_seq_one_letter_code
_entity_poly.pdbx_strand_id
1 'polypeptide(L)'
;MTYGKKDLPFPYCQDFSGIVTRVKGVRESTRAALVNSPKVASYLKAGANLVEQNLGAKDSVVPAGDGGRKPYWSGLRFLTERALSREMENLEPPFLRQKGDGPYRATWASHDDYLNDLLTFLFHAMNYDPQYGADLETRGDWLISTEPDFADALDRASYHELQAICRMPLFRLQLIMVATADRNDGIHDAIANNYAGALGPWTKIYEATIAARGYQLRKGITIEQFANILAAITEGFAVHHLGDPHAGIIGDDHTRDNLIGMAVLAVMNSYLEPAGESSGRTLREEFERLAPRPRPAEHASDDSGD
;
A
#
# COMPACT_ATOMS: atom_id res chain seq x y z
N MET A 1 5.60 35.60 -14.23
CA MET A 1 4.37 35.41 -13.45
C MET A 1 4.77 34.86 -12.09
N THR A 2 4.14 35.31 -11.01
CA THR A 2 4.39 34.79 -9.66
C THR A 2 3.30 33.76 -9.37
N TYR A 3 3.64 32.47 -9.38
CA TYR A 3 2.69 31.40 -9.08
C TYR A 3 2.45 31.33 -7.57
N GLY A 4 1.18 31.26 -7.17
CA GLY A 4 0.74 31.02 -5.81
C GLY A 4 0.46 29.53 -5.56
N LYS A 5 0.19 29.19 -4.30
CA LYS A 5 -0.13 27.83 -3.86
C LYS A 5 -1.30 27.21 -4.64
N LYS A 6 -2.31 28.02 -4.98
CA LYS A 6 -3.50 27.60 -5.73
C LYS A 6 -3.21 27.27 -7.20
N ASP A 7 -2.10 27.74 -7.74
CA ASP A 7 -1.70 27.51 -9.13
C ASP A 7 -0.92 26.19 -9.29
N LEU A 8 -0.57 25.52 -8.19
CA LEU A 8 0.13 24.24 -8.21
C LEU A 8 -0.82 23.10 -8.66
N PRO A 9 -0.29 22.05 -9.30
CA PRO A 9 -1.10 20.89 -9.63
C PRO A 9 -1.58 20.17 -8.36
N PHE A 10 -2.70 19.45 -8.46
CA PHE A 10 -3.11 18.51 -7.41
C PHE A 10 -2.01 17.45 -7.18
N PRO A 11 -1.75 17.02 -5.94
CA PRO A 11 -2.34 17.47 -4.67
C PRO A 11 -1.65 18.68 -4.04
N TYR A 12 -0.65 19.26 -4.71
CA TYR A 12 0.18 20.34 -4.17
C TYR A 12 -0.55 21.67 -3.99
N CYS A 13 -1.75 21.85 -4.56
CA CYS A 13 -2.62 22.99 -4.30
C CYS A 13 -3.45 22.89 -3.01
N GLN A 14 -3.49 21.73 -2.36
CA GLN A 14 -4.32 21.48 -1.18
C GLN A 14 -3.76 22.13 0.09
N ASP A 15 -4.61 22.28 1.10
CA ASP A 15 -4.21 22.74 2.44
C ASP A 15 -3.41 21.65 3.16
N PHE A 16 -2.25 22.02 3.69
CA PHE A 16 -1.34 21.12 4.37
C PHE A 16 -1.37 21.26 5.90
N SER A 17 -2.21 22.13 6.48
CA SER A 17 -2.18 22.49 7.92
C SER A 17 -2.40 21.33 8.89
N GLY A 18 -2.97 20.22 8.45
CA GLY A 18 -3.13 18.98 9.23
C GLY A 18 -2.18 17.84 8.83
N ILE A 19 -1.29 18.07 7.87
CA ILE A 19 -0.43 17.05 7.26
C ILE A 19 1.04 17.38 7.54
N VAL A 20 1.42 18.63 7.30
CA VAL A 20 2.77 19.15 7.49
C VAL A 20 2.76 19.98 8.75
N THR A 21 3.39 19.49 9.81
CA THR A 21 3.25 20.06 11.16
C THR A 21 4.58 20.49 11.78
N ARG A 22 5.71 20.04 11.22
CA ARG A 22 7.05 20.18 11.81
C ARG A 22 7.90 21.31 11.21
N VAL A 23 7.27 22.26 10.49
CA VAL A 23 7.96 23.46 9.99
C VAL A 23 8.26 24.47 11.09
N LYS A 24 9.36 25.22 10.94
CA LYS A 24 9.83 26.28 11.85
C LYS A 24 8.88 27.48 11.85
N GLY A 25 7.87 27.46 12.73
CA GLY A 25 6.96 28.59 12.97
C GLY A 25 6.68 28.77 14.46
N VAL A 26 7.14 29.89 15.04
CA VAL A 26 6.96 30.22 16.47
C VAL A 26 5.49 30.47 16.82
N ARG A 27 4.76 31.14 15.92
CA ARG A 27 3.31 31.39 16.05
C ARG A 27 2.53 30.47 15.12
N GLU A 28 1.36 30.03 15.56
CA GLU A 28 0.47 29.15 14.79
C GLU A 28 0.09 29.74 13.43
N SER A 29 -0.28 31.03 13.37
CA SER A 29 -0.62 31.71 12.12
C SER A 29 0.56 31.79 11.14
N THR A 30 1.79 32.00 11.65
CA THR A 30 3.00 31.99 10.83
C THR A 30 3.32 30.58 10.33
N ARG A 31 3.07 29.56 11.15
CA ARG A 31 3.23 28.15 10.76
C ARG A 31 2.25 27.77 9.66
N ALA A 32 0.96 28.07 9.82
CA ALA A 32 -0.08 27.81 8.82
C ALA A 32 0.23 28.48 7.47
N ALA A 33 0.69 29.73 7.49
CA ALA A 33 1.12 30.44 6.28
C ALA A 33 2.36 29.80 5.62
N LEU A 34 3.33 29.35 6.42
CA LEU A 34 4.53 28.69 5.92
C LEU A 34 4.21 27.31 5.31
N VAL A 35 3.42 26.50 6.01
CA VAL A 35 2.96 25.17 5.59
C VAL A 35 2.25 25.25 4.23
N ASN A 36 1.44 26.27 4.01
CA ASN A 36 0.72 26.48 2.75
C ASN A 36 1.47 27.35 1.73
N SER A 37 2.78 27.52 1.89
CA SER A 37 3.59 28.26 0.92
C SER A 37 3.96 27.40 -0.31
N PRO A 38 4.14 28.02 -1.50
CA PRO A 38 4.70 27.33 -2.66
C PRO A 38 6.06 26.69 -2.37
N LYS A 39 6.83 27.27 -1.46
CA LYS A 39 8.13 26.75 -1.00
C LYS A 39 7.99 25.36 -0.37
N VAL A 40 7.10 25.19 0.61
CA VAL A 40 6.89 23.88 1.26
C VAL A 40 6.40 22.86 0.24
N ALA A 41 5.42 23.23 -0.60
CA ALA A 41 4.92 22.34 -1.64
C ALA A 41 6.00 21.90 -2.64
N SER A 42 6.94 22.78 -2.98
CA SER A 42 8.05 22.46 -3.88
C SER A 42 9.04 21.48 -3.24
N TYR A 43 9.35 21.63 -1.95
CA TYR A 43 10.21 20.67 -1.23
C TYR A 43 9.54 19.29 -1.09
N LEU A 44 8.22 19.24 -0.91
CA LEU A 44 7.48 17.98 -0.92
C LEU A 44 7.49 17.35 -2.31
N LYS A 45 7.32 18.15 -3.37
CA LYS A 45 7.41 17.69 -4.77
C LYS A 45 8.80 17.14 -5.10
N ALA A 46 9.86 17.82 -4.65
CA ALA A 46 11.23 17.34 -4.81
C ALA A 46 11.43 15.99 -4.10
N GLY A 47 10.95 15.83 -2.87
CA GLY A 47 10.98 14.55 -2.16
C GLY A 47 10.20 13.45 -2.89
N ALA A 48 9.00 13.76 -3.36
CA ALA A 48 8.16 12.83 -4.13
C ALA A 48 8.85 12.38 -5.44
N ASN A 49 9.45 13.30 -6.19
CA ASN A 49 10.21 12.98 -7.39
C ASN A 49 11.38 12.04 -7.10
N LEU A 50 12.12 12.29 -6.01
CA LEU A 50 13.24 11.45 -5.62
C LEU A 50 12.77 10.04 -5.21
N VAL A 51 11.62 9.92 -4.52
CA VAL A 51 10.99 8.63 -4.23
C VAL A 51 10.62 7.91 -5.52
N GLU A 52 9.94 8.57 -6.44
CA GLU A 52 9.54 8.00 -7.74
C GLU A 52 10.74 7.49 -8.54
N GLN A 53 11.77 8.33 -8.71
CA GLN A 53 12.95 7.98 -9.50
C GLN A 53 13.75 6.79 -8.95
N ASN A 54 13.73 6.59 -7.63
CA ASN A 54 14.55 5.58 -6.96
C ASN A 54 13.78 4.30 -6.60
N LEU A 55 12.47 4.41 -6.37
CA LEU A 55 11.60 3.31 -5.90
C LEU A 55 10.45 2.98 -6.87
N GLY A 56 10.23 3.78 -7.91
CA GLY A 56 9.25 3.49 -8.94
C GLY A 56 9.62 2.26 -9.75
N ALA A 57 8.61 1.60 -10.32
CA ALA A 57 8.85 0.56 -11.31
C ALA A 57 9.56 1.19 -12.51
N LYS A 58 10.80 0.80 -12.79
CA LYS A 58 11.44 1.17 -14.04
C LYS A 58 10.75 0.37 -15.13
N ASP A 59 10.07 1.05 -16.07
CA ASP A 59 9.70 0.43 -17.32
C ASP A 59 10.95 -0.26 -17.88
N SER A 60 10.87 -1.56 -18.08
CA SER A 60 11.96 -2.40 -18.55
C SER A 60 12.33 -2.04 -19.98
N VAL A 61 13.03 -0.91 -20.14
CA VAL A 61 13.85 -0.57 -21.30
C VAL A 61 15.20 -0.10 -20.75
N VAL A 62 15.86 -0.97 -19.99
CA VAL A 62 17.32 -0.98 -20.02
C VAL A 62 17.65 -1.85 -21.23
N PRO A 63 18.23 -1.31 -22.31
CA PRO A 63 18.76 -2.16 -23.37
C PRO A 63 19.65 -3.19 -22.69
N ALA A 64 19.52 -4.46 -23.06
CA ALA A 64 20.48 -5.49 -22.72
C ALA A 64 21.84 -5.15 -23.38
N GLY A 65 22.51 -4.14 -22.84
CA GLY A 65 23.84 -3.71 -23.17
C GLY A 65 24.74 -4.13 -22.01
N ASP A 66 25.50 -5.19 -22.26
CA ASP A 66 26.66 -5.67 -21.49
C ASP A 66 26.58 -5.53 -19.96
N GLY A 67 26.08 -6.58 -19.29
CA GLY A 67 26.55 -7.04 -17.98
C GLY A 67 26.67 -6.02 -16.84
N GLY A 68 26.10 -4.83 -16.98
CA GLY A 68 26.33 -3.71 -16.10
C GLY A 68 25.65 -3.97 -14.77
N ARG A 69 26.43 -4.17 -13.71
CA ARG A 69 25.90 -4.20 -12.34
C ARG A 69 25.04 -2.96 -12.15
N LYS A 70 23.81 -3.15 -11.66
CA LYS A 70 22.97 -2.05 -11.21
C LYS A 70 23.78 -1.19 -10.22
N PRO A 71 23.68 0.15 -10.29
CA PRO A 71 24.41 1.01 -9.38
C PRO A 71 24.09 0.63 -7.92
N TYR A 72 25.12 0.67 -7.07
CA TYR A 72 25.00 0.30 -5.66
C TYR A 72 23.89 1.10 -4.96
N TRP A 73 22.92 0.40 -4.37
CA TRP A 73 21.87 1.00 -3.56
C TRP A 73 22.34 1.12 -2.12
N SER A 74 22.23 2.32 -1.56
CA SER A 74 22.76 2.65 -0.23
C SER A 74 21.68 3.10 0.75
N GLY A 75 20.46 2.56 0.60
CA GLY A 75 19.30 2.95 1.40
C GLY A 75 18.65 4.24 0.91
N LEU A 76 18.15 5.03 1.86
CA LEU A 76 17.51 6.32 1.65
C LEU A 76 18.50 7.48 1.35
N ARG A 77 19.74 7.18 0.92
CA ARG A 77 20.73 8.23 0.58
C ARG A 77 20.29 9.16 -0.57
N PHE A 78 19.28 8.74 -1.33
CA PHE A 78 18.64 9.58 -2.34
C PHE A 78 17.75 10.69 -1.75
N LEU A 79 17.35 10.62 -0.47
CA LEU A 79 16.56 11.63 0.22
C LEU A 79 17.40 12.54 1.13
N THR A 80 18.66 12.80 0.81
CA THR A 80 19.49 13.73 1.61
C THR A 80 19.13 15.20 1.34
N GLU A 81 19.42 16.11 2.28
CA GLU A 81 19.31 17.57 2.08
C GLU A 81 19.95 18.01 0.76
N ARG A 82 21.16 17.51 0.44
CA ARG A 82 21.86 17.81 -0.81
C ARG A 82 21.16 17.27 -2.06
N ALA A 83 20.50 16.11 -1.96
CA ALA A 83 19.72 15.58 -3.09
C ALA A 83 18.45 16.43 -3.31
N LEU A 84 17.78 16.81 -2.23
CA LEU A 84 16.60 17.69 -2.27
C LEU A 84 16.91 19.06 -2.84
N SER A 85 17.99 19.71 -2.40
CA SER A 85 18.41 21.00 -2.97
C SER A 85 18.68 20.90 -4.47
N ARG A 86 19.35 19.82 -4.92
CA ARG A 86 19.58 19.59 -6.36
C ARG A 86 18.31 19.36 -7.14
N GLU A 87 17.35 18.62 -6.58
CA GLU A 87 16.05 18.42 -7.23
C GLU A 87 15.25 19.73 -7.29
N MET A 88 15.25 20.51 -6.20
CA MET A 88 14.63 21.85 -6.13
C MET A 88 15.17 22.83 -7.17
N GLU A 89 16.45 22.73 -7.54
CA GLU A 89 17.05 23.56 -8.60
C GLU A 89 16.47 23.27 -9.99
N ASN A 90 15.93 22.05 -10.19
CA ASN A 90 15.47 21.55 -11.48
C ASN A 90 13.93 21.43 -11.60
N LEU A 91 13.16 21.76 -10.56
CA LEU A 91 11.70 21.68 -10.60
C LEU A 91 11.09 22.54 -11.70
N GLU A 92 10.17 22.02 -12.50
CA GLU A 92 9.47 22.82 -13.52
C GLU A 92 8.40 23.76 -12.91
N PRO A 93 8.11 24.91 -13.55
CA PRO A 93 6.95 25.71 -13.20
C PRO A 93 5.66 24.87 -13.18
N PRO A 94 4.69 25.15 -12.28
CA PRO A 94 4.59 26.31 -11.40
C PRO A 94 5.35 26.17 -10.05
N PHE A 95 6.13 25.11 -9.86
CA PHE A 95 6.90 24.92 -8.63
C PHE A 95 8.06 25.92 -8.51
N LEU A 96 8.44 26.20 -7.26
CA LEU A 96 9.52 27.13 -6.94
C LEU A 96 10.87 26.47 -7.21
N ARG A 97 11.66 27.06 -8.12
CA ARG A 97 13.09 26.75 -8.27
C ARG A 97 13.91 27.55 -7.27
N GLN A 98 14.77 26.87 -6.52
CA GLN A 98 15.63 27.55 -5.55
C GLN A 98 16.99 26.87 -5.43
N LYS A 99 18.06 27.67 -5.44
CA LYS A 99 19.45 27.20 -5.28
C LYS A 99 19.90 27.20 -3.82
N GLY A 100 20.71 26.21 -3.48
CA GLY A 100 21.39 26.07 -2.19
C GLY A 100 20.50 25.65 -1.01
N ASP A 101 21.14 25.34 0.12
CA ASP A 101 20.52 24.63 1.26
C ASP A 101 19.89 25.57 2.32
N GLY A 102 20.28 26.85 2.33
CA GLY A 102 19.79 27.83 3.31
C GLY A 102 18.26 27.92 3.44
N PRO A 103 17.50 27.93 2.33
CA PRO A 103 16.03 27.98 2.36
C PRO A 103 15.37 26.73 2.95
N TYR A 104 16.00 25.56 2.78
CA TYR A 104 15.58 24.32 3.40
C TYR A 104 15.71 24.41 4.93
N ARG A 105 16.89 24.84 5.42
CA ARG A 105 17.18 25.02 6.86
C ARG A 105 16.36 26.12 7.52
N ALA A 106 15.86 27.07 6.75
CA ALA A 106 14.91 28.08 7.24
C ALA A 106 13.48 27.54 7.38
N THR A 107 13.17 26.38 6.80
CA THR A 107 11.82 25.79 6.77
C THR A 107 11.66 24.68 7.81
N TRP A 108 12.62 23.77 7.94
CA TRP A 108 12.61 22.69 8.95
C TRP A 108 13.74 22.81 9.97
N ALA A 109 13.53 22.34 11.19
CA ALA A 109 14.53 22.38 12.25
C ALA A 109 15.64 21.36 12.06
N SER A 110 15.25 20.14 11.69
CA SER A 110 16.14 19.05 11.35
C SER A 110 15.76 18.42 10.01
N HIS A 111 16.60 17.51 9.52
CA HIS A 111 16.24 16.68 8.37
C HIS A 111 15.15 15.66 8.71
N ASP A 112 15.14 15.15 9.94
CA ASP A 112 14.10 14.24 10.42
C ASP A 112 12.72 14.90 10.43
N ASP A 113 12.63 16.18 10.80
CA ASP A 113 11.36 16.92 10.74
C ASP A 113 10.80 16.99 9.32
N TYR A 114 11.67 17.26 8.34
CA TYR A 114 11.29 17.23 6.93
C TYR A 114 10.86 15.83 6.50
N LEU A 115 11.62 14.79 6.85
CA LEU A 115 11.28 13.42 6.47
C LEU A 115 9.94 12.99 7.06
N ASN A 116 9.64 13.33 8.31
CA ASN A 116 8.34 13.04 8.91
C ASN A 116 7.19 13.78 8.22
N ASP A 117 7.37 15.07 7.87
CA ASP A 117 6.37 15.82 7.11
C ASP A 117 6.21 15.28 5.68
N LEU A 118 7.30 14.86 5.03
CA LEU A 118 7.29 14.25 3.71
C LEU A 118 6.55 12.91 3.73
N LEU A 119 6.84 12.04 4.70
CA LEU A 119 6.19 10.73 4.82
C LEU A 119 4.69 10.89 5.13
N THR A 120 4.34 11.76 6.08
CA THR A 120 2.92 12.08 6.37
C THR A 120 2.21 12.62 5.13
N PHE A 121 2.88 13.47 4.35
CA PHE A 121 2.35 13.95 3.08
C PHE A 121 2.17 12.79 2.08
N LEU A 122 3.23 12.06 1.75
CA LEU A 122 3.21 11.01 0.72
C LEU A 122 2.19 9.91 1.01
N PHE A 123 2.01 9.52 2.28
CA PHE A 123 1.03 8.52 2.69
C PHE A 123 -0.37 9.08 2.94
N HIS A 124 -0.58 10.39 2.79
CA HIS A 124 -1.91 10.96 2.90
C HIS A 124 -2.79 10.51 1.74
N ALA A 125 -4.08 10.23 2.00
CA ALA A 125 -5.05 9.74 1.02
C ALA A 125 -5.11 10.56 -0.29
N MET A 126 -4.84 11.88 -0.22
CA MET A 126 -4.82 12.77 -1.39
C MET A 126 -3.68 12.49 -2.39
N ASN A 127 -2.62 11.78 -1.96
CA ASN A 127 -1.45 11.47 -2.79
C ASN A 127 -1.57 10.13 -3.49
N TYR A 128 -2.63 9.36 -3.24
CA TYR A 128 -2.92 8.17 -4.04
C TYR A 128 -3.24 8.58 -5.47
N ASP A 129 -2.68 7.83 -6.41
CA ASP A 129 -2.88 8.05 -7.84
C ASP A 129 -4.39 8.02 -8.18
N PRO A 130 -4.96 9.07 -8.78
CA PRO A 130 -6.34 9.04 -9.27
C PRO A 130 -6.62 7.82 -10.18
N GLN A 131 -5.62 7.37 -10.94
CA GLN A 131 -5.75 6.16 -11.76
C GLN A 131 -5.93 4.91 -10.90
N TYR A 132 -5.23 4.81 -9.77
CA TYR A 132 -5.44 3.71 -8.83
C TYR A 132 -6.87 3.71 -8.28
N GLY A 133 -7.46 4.89 -8.03
CA GLY A 133 -8.87 5.02 -7.66
C GLY A 133 -9.83 4.52 -8.74
N ALA A 134 -9.62 4.90 -10.00
CA ALA A 134 -10.43 4.42 -11.13
C ALA A 134 -10.27 2.90 -11.36
N ASP A 135 -9.05 2.39 -11.24
CA ASP A 135 -8.76 0.96 -11.35
C ASP A 135 -9.39 0.18 -10.18
N LEU A 136 -9.43 0.78 -8.97
CA LEU A 136 -10.11 0.21 -7.81
C LEU A 136 -11.61 0.09 -8.04
N GLU A 137 -12.27 1.13 -8.56
CA GLU A 137 -13.69 1.08 -8.91
C GLU A 137 -13.95 -0.02 -9.95
N THR A 138 -13.13 -0.10 -11.00
CA THR A 138 -13.23 -1.14 -12.04
C THR A 138 -13.13 -2.55 -11.46
N ARG A 139 -12.21 -2.77 -10.52
CA ARG A 139 -12.07 -4.06 -9.82
C ARG A 139 -13.25 -4.35 -8.91
N GLY A 140 -13.78 -3.33 -8.24
CA GLY A 140 -15.00 -3.44 -7.45
C GLY A 140 -16.19 -3.87 -8.30
N ASP A 141 -16.36 -3.29 -9.48
CA ASP A 141 -17.43 -3.65 -10.42
C ASP A 141 -17.34 -5.12 -10.85
N TRP A 142 -16.13 -5.63 -11.12
CA TRP A 142 -15.94 -7.06 -11.44
C TRP A 142 -16.44 -7.97 -10.31
N LEU A 143 -16.10 -7.65 -9.06
CA LEU A 143 -16.46 -8.44 -7.89
C LEU A 143 -17.97 -8.39 -7.60
N ILE A 144 -18.57 -7.20 -7.73
CA ILE A 144 -19.99 -6.95 -7.47
C ILE A 144 -20.89 -7.50 -8.57
N SER A 145 -20.39 -7.57 -9.82
CA SER A 145 -21.13 -8.12 -10.94
C SER A 145 -21.72 -9.49 -10.60
N THR A 146 -22.91 -9.82 -11.10
CA THR A 146 -23.52 -11.14 -10.89
C THR A 146 -23.14 -12.12 -12.00
N GLU A 147 -22.00 -11.90 -12.66
CA GLU A 147 -21.48 -12.82 -13.67
C GLU A 147 -21.30 -14.23 -13.09
N PRO A 148 -21.52 -15.30 -13.88
CA PRO A 148 -21.60 -16.67 -13.35
C PRO A 148 -20.32 -17.13 -12.65
N ASP A 149 -19.15 -16.68 -13.12
CA ASP A 149 -17.87 -17.12 -12.60
C ASP A 149 -17.28 -16.09 -11.64
N PHE A 150 -17.63 -16.24 -10.36
CA PHE A 150 -17.10 -15.37 -9.31
C PHE A 150 -15.61 -15.63 -9.03
N ALA A 151 -15.15 -16.86 -9.21
CA ALA A 151 -13.74 -17.21 -8.99
C ALA A 151 -12.85 -16.51 -10.02
N ASP A 152 -13.24 -16.52 -11.29
CA ASP A 152 -12.53 -15.78 -12.35
C ASP A 152 -12.47 -14.26 -12.06
N ALA A 153 -13.57 -13.68 -11.56
CA ALA A 153 -13.62 -12.27 -11.20
C ALA A 153 -12.66 -11.93 -10.05
N LEU A 154 -12.55 -12.84 -9.07
CA LEU A 154 -11.61 -12.77 -7.96
C LEU A 154 -10.17 -12.86 -8.42
N ASP A 155 -9.83 -13.89 -9.21
CA ASP A 155 -8.49 -14.08 -9.73
C ASP A 155 -8.02 -12.86 -10.53
N ARG A 156 -8.89 -12.31 -11.39
CA ARG A 156 -8.64 -11.09 -12.16
C ARG A 156 -8.43 -9.88 -11.23
N ALA A 157 -9.33 -9.65 -10.27
CA ALA A 157 -9.20 -8.50 -9.36
C ALA A 157 -7.93 -8.57 -8.51
N SER A 158 -7.62 -9.75 -7.96
CA SER A 158 -6.41 -10.01 -7.17
C SER A 158 -5.13 -9.86 -7.98
N TYR A 159 -5.10 -10.34 -9.21
CA TYR A 159 -3.96 -10.15 -10.13
C TYR A 159 -3.67 -8.66 -10.35
N HIS A 160 -4.70 -7.89 -10.71
CA HIS A 160 -4.55 -6.46 -10.98
C HIS A 160 -4.16 -5.67 -9.73
N GLU A 161 -4.67 -6.03 -8.55
CA GLU A 161 -4.26 -5.43 -7.28
C GLU A 161 -2.80 -5.71 -6.95
N LEU A 162 -2.34 -6.95 -7.08
CA LEU A 162 -0.93 -7.26 -6.86
C LEU A 162 -0.04 -6.45 -7.80
N GLN A 163 -0.38 -6.39 -9.09
CA GLN A 163 0.40 -5.62 -10.04
C GLN A 163 0.42 -4.11 -9.72
N ALA A 164 -0.72 -3.55 -9.30
CA ALA A 164 -0.80 -2.15 -8.89
C ALA A 164 0.15 -1.89 -7.71
N ILE A 165 0.04 -2.68 -6.64
CA ILE A 165 0.88 -2.57 -5.45
C ILE A 165 2.37 -2.71 -5.81
N CYS A 166 2.73 -3.71 -6.62
CA CYS A 166 4.11 -3.92 -7.04
C CYS A 166 4.65 -2.79 -7.93
N ARG A 167 3.81 -2.00 -8.59
CA ARG A 167 4.27 -0.82 -9.36
C ARG A 167 4.46 0.41 -8.48
N MET A 168 3.74 0.52 -7.36
CA MET A 168 3.77 1.68 -6.48
C MET A 168 5.13 1.92 -5.81
N PRO A 169 5.79 3.07 -6.04
CA PRO A 169 6.97 3.47 -5.27
C PRO A 169 6.67 3.61 -3.78
N LEU A 170 5.48 4.09 -3.44
CA LEU A 170 5.05 4.28 -2.05
C LEU A 170 4.98 2.97 -1.28
N PHE A 171 4.61 1.86 -1.92
CA PHE A 171 4.63 0.55 -1.28
C PHE A 171 6.05 0.13 -0.91
N ARG A 172 7.03 0.31 -1.82
CA ARG A 172 8.45 0.03 -1.51
C ARG A 172 9.00 0.94 -0.42
N LEU A 173 8.60 2.21 -0.43
CA LEU A 173 8.96 3.14 0.63
C LEU A 173 8.39 2.67 1.97
N GLN A 174 7.11 2.28 2.01
CA GLN A 174 6.45 1.74 3.21
C GLN A 174 7.23 0.54 3.77
N LEU A 175 7.66 -0.41 2.94
CA LEU A 175 8.46 -1.56 3.40
C LEU A 175 9.77 -1.13 4.09
N ILE A 176 10.48 -0.15 3.52
CA ILE A 176 11.71 0.39 4.12
C ILE A 176 11.40 1.10 5.45
N MET A 177 10.31 1.87 5.50
CA MET A 177 9.93 2.62 6.69
C MET A 177 9.45 1.69 7.82
N VAL A 178 8.61 0.69 7.52
CA VAL A 178 8.17 -0.35 8.48
C VAL A 178 9.38 -1.05 9.10
N ALA A 179 10.36 -1.44 8.28
CA ALA A 179 11.57 -2.10 8.76
C ALA A 179 12.45 -1.24 9.68
N THR A 180 12.19 0.07 9.75
CA THR A 180 12.96 1.04 10.56
C THR A 180 12.10 1.84 11.54
N ALA A 181 10.82 1.49 11.69
CA ALA A 181 9.82 2.28 12.40
C ALA A 181 10.14 2.46 13.89
N ASP A 182 10.71 1.44 14.55
CA ASP A 182 11.15 1.49 15.95
C ASP A 182 12.15 2.62 16.26
N ARG A 183 12.75 3.23 15.23
CA ARG A 183 13.71 4.33 15.39
C ARG A 183 13.06 5.71 15.35
N ASN A 184 11.77 5.82 15.01
CA ASN A 184 11.06 7.10 14.93
C ASN A 184 9.54 6.91 15.04
N ASP A 185 8.97 7.34 16.17
CA ASP A 185 7.53 7.26 16.48
C ASP A 185 6.63 7.88 15.40
N GLY A 186 7.08 8.93 14.70
CA GLY A 186 6.30 9.58 13.64
C GLY A 186 6.07 8.69 12.41
N ILE A 187 6.89 7.65 12.21
CA ILE A 187 6.73 6.68 11.12
C ILE A 187 5.53 5.77 11.39
N HIS A 188 5.32 5.34 12.64
CA HIS A 188 4.20 4.46 13.01
C HIS A 188 2.87 5.12 12.71
N ASP A 189 2.70 6.39 13.11
CA ASP A 189 1.47 7.15 12.87
C ASP A 189 1.21 7.34 11.36
N ALA A 190 2.25 7.67 10.59
CA ALA A 190 2.13 7.84 9.14
C ALA A 190 1.70 6.53 8.45
N ILE A 191 2.26 5.39 8.85
CA ILE A 191 1.89 4.07 8.31
C ILE A 191 0.48 3.67 8.74
N ALA A 192 0.13 3.86 10.01
CA ALA A 192 -1.21 3.54 10.52
C ALA A 192 -2.30 4.34 9.77
N ASN A 193 -2.05 5.63 9.55
CA ASN A 193 -2.94 6.48 8.76
C ASN A 193 -3.02 6.02 7.28
N ASN A 194 -1.91 5.54 6.72
CA ASN A 194 -1.89 4.98 5.37
C ASN A 194 -2.84 3.78 5.23
N TYR A 195 -2.72 2.80 6.15
CA TYR A 195 -3.58 1.62 6.17
C TYR A 195 -5.05 1.98 6.34
N ALA A 196 -5.37 2.91 7.25
CA ALA A 196 -6.74 3.37 7.45
C ALA A 196 -7.33 4.01 6.18
N GLY A 197 -6.53 4.82 5.46
CA GLY A 197 -6.93 5.45 4.20
C GLY A 197 -7.11 4.45 3.05
N ALA A 198 -6.20 3.48 2.93
CA ALA A 198 -6.20 2.48 1.86
C ALA A 198 -7.31 1.42 2.04
N LEU A 199 -7.58 0.98 3.26
CA LEU A 199 -8.55 -0.08 3.54
C LEU A 199 -10.00 0.39 3.43
N GLY A 200 -10.29 1.66 3.75
CA GLY A 200 -11.65 2.18 3.77
C GLY A 200 -12.46 1.94 2.48
N PRO A 201 -11.92 2.29 1.29
CA PRO A 201 -12.55 1.99 0.00
C PRO A 201 -12.75 0.48 -0.24
N TRP A 202 -11.75 -0.35 0.04
CA TRP A 202 -11.82 -1.80 -0.12
C TRP A 202 -12.88 -2.44 0.78
N THR A 203 -13.00 -2.00 2.04
CA THR A 203 -14.04 -2.47 2.97
C THR A 203 -15.43 -2.33 2.36
N LYS A 204 -15.74 -1.18 1.73
CA LYS A 204 -17.04 -0.96 1.06
C LYS A 204 -17.26 -1.90 -0.12
N ILE A 205 -16.22 -2.14 -0.92
CA ILE A 205 -16.27 -3.09 -2.05
C ILE A 205 -16.56 -4.50 -1.54
N TYR A 206 -15.89 -4.91 -0.45
CA TYR A 206 -16.11 -6.23 0.15
C TYR A 206 -17.53 -6.39 0.70
N GLU A 207 -18.06 -5.39 1.40
CA GLU A 207 -19.46 -5.42 1.87
C GLU A 207 -20.45 -5.56 0.71
N ALA A 208 -20.29 -4.75 -0.33
CA ALA A 208 -21.13 -4.78 -1.51
C ALA A 208 -21.04 -6.14 -2.24
N THR A 209 -19.83 -6.68 -2.37
CA THR A 209 -19.57 -7.98 -3.00
C THR A 209 -20.24 -9.12 -2.22
N ILE A 210 -20.06 -9.15 -0.89
CA ILE A 210 -20.66 -10.17 -0.02
C ILE A 210 -22.19 -10.15 -0.15
N ALA A 211 -22.80 -8.96 -0.09
CA ALA A 211 -24.24 -8.80 -0.21
C ALA A 211 -24.76 -9.18 -1.61
N ALA A 212 -24.13 -8.70 -2.69
CA ALA A 212 -24.55 -8.96 -4.07
C ALA A 212 -24.49 -10.44 -4.44
N ARG A 213 -23.55 -11.18 -3.85
CA ARG A 213 -23.36 -12.63 -4.05
C ARG A 213 -24.16 -13.51 -3.09
N GLY A 214 -25.00 -12.92 -2.23
CA GLY A 214 -25.88 -13.66 -1.31
C GLY A 214 -25.15 -14.34 -0.16
N TYR A 215 -23.97 -13.82 0.21
CA TYR A 215 -23.20 -14.28 1.36
C TYR A 215 -23.41 -13.37 2.57
N GLN A 216 -22.95 -13.86 3.71
CA GLN A 216 -22.71 -13.06 4.91
C GLN A 216 -21.41 -13.52 5.57
N LEU A 217 -20.84 -12.66 6.42
CA LEU A 217 -19.72 -13.05 7.26
C LEU A 217 -20.16 -14.07 8.31
N ARG A 218 -19.32 -15.08 8.51
CA ARG A 218 -19.49 -16.09 9.53
C ARG A 218 -19.46 -15.45 10.93
N LYS A 219 -20.18 -16.04 11.89
CA LYS A 219 -20.30 -15.53 13.26
C LYS A 219 -18.93 -15.22 13.88
N GLY A 220 -18.81 -13.99 14.42
CA GLY A 220 -17.62 -13.53 15.13
C GLY A 220 -16.53 -12.92 14.24
N ILE A 221 -16.75 -12.87 12.92
CA ILE A 221 -15.87 -12.21 11.97
C ILE A 221 -16.47 -10.84 11.61
N THR A 222 -15.69 -9.78 11.79
CA THR A 222 -16.09 -8.43 11.35
C THR A 222 -15.57 -8.14 9.95
N ILE A 223 -16.18 -7.16 9.27
CA ILE A 223 -15.72 -6.75 7.95
C ILE A 223 -14.31 -6.17 8.00
N GLU A 224 -13.94 -5.48 9.08
CA GLU A 224 -12.60 -4.95 9.28
C GLU A 224 -11.57 -6.07 9.40
N GLN A 225 -11.89 -7.15 10.13
CA GLN A 225 -11.00 -8.31 10.23
C GLN A 225 -10.82 -9.00 8.88
N PHE A 226 -11.91 -9.15 8.13
CA PHE A 226 -11.88 -9.70 6.78
C PHE A 226 -10.99 -8.85 5.85
N ALA A 227 -11.20 -7.53 5.81
CA ALA A 227 -10.41 -6.61 5.00
C ALA A 227 -8.92 -6.61 5.38
N ASN A 228 -8.59 -6.60 6.68
CA ASN A 228 -7.21 -6.65 7.15
C ASN A 228 -6.50 -7.96 6.76
N ILE A 229 -7.20 -9.11 6.81
CA ILE A 229 -6.62 -10.39 6.40
C ILE A 229 -6.35 -10.42 4.90
N LEU A 230 -7.28 -9.93 4.07
CA LEU A 230 -7.08 -9.85 2.63
C LEU A 230 -5.92 -8.91 2.28
N ALA A 231 -5.79 -7.78 2.96
CA ALA A 231 -4.65 -6.88 2.80
C ALA A 231 -3.33 -7.55 3.19
N ALA A 232 -3.27 -8.21 4.35
CA ALA A 232 -2.07 -8.91 4.80
C ALA A 232 -1.62 -10.02 3.83
N ILE A 233 -2.57 -10.76 3.27
CA ILE A 233 -2.29 -11.77 2.23
C ILE A 233 -1.71 -11.10 0.99
N THR A 234 -2.39 -10.06 0.49
CA THR A 234 -2.00 -9.37 -0.74
C THR A 234 -0.63 -8.71 -0.60
N GLU A 235 -0.37 -8.01 0.50
CA GLU A 235 0.92 -7.39 0.78
C GLU A 235 2.03 -8.43 0.98
N GLY A 236 1.75 -9.54 1.65
CA GLY A 236 2.70 -10.65 1.83
C GLY A 236 3.15 -11.24 0.49
N PHE A 237 2.20 -11.47 -0.42
CA PHE A 237 2.51 -11.89 -1.78
C PHE A 237 3.20 -10.81 -2.59
N ALA A 238 2.91 -9.51 -2.38
CA ALA A 238 3.62 -8.41 -3.01
C ALA A 238 5.09 -8.35 -2.59
N VAL A 239 5.38 -8.53 -1.29
CA VAL A 239 6.76 -8.62 -0.79
C VAL A 239 7.49 -9.80 -1.42
N HIS A 240 6.85 -10.98 -1.45
CA HIS A 240 7.44 -12.17 -2.05
C HIS A 240 7.71 -11.96 -3.56
N HIS A 241 6.74 -11.46 -4.31
CA HIS A 241 6.88 -11.22 -5.75
C HIS A 241 7.94 -10.15 -6.07
N LEU A 242 8.07 -9.11 -5.24
CA LEU A 242 9.12 -8.10 -5.39
C LEU A 242 10.52 -8.67 -5.09
N GLY A 243 10.63 -9.60 -4.14
CA GLY A 243 11.88 -10.26 -3.76
C GLY A 243 12.32 -11.36 -4.72
N ASP A 244 11.35 -12.14 -5.23
CA ASP A 244 11.54 -13.21 -6.20
C ASP A 244 10.40 -13.19 -7.25
N PRO A 245 10.59 -12.45 -8.36
CA PRO A 245 9.60 -12.42 -9.44
C PRO A 245 9.35 -13.78 -10.11
N HIS A 246 10.24 -14.76 -9.91
CA HIS A 246 10.15 -16.10 -10.50
C HIS A 246 9.52 -17.13 -9.57
N ALA A 247 9.05 -16.72 -8.38
CA ALA A 247 8.40 -17.60 -7.40
C ALA A 247 7.04 -18.19 -7.86
N GLY A 248 6.53 -17.80 -9.03
CA GLY A 248 5.25 -18.29 -9.56
C GLY A 248 4.04 -17.79 -8.77
N ILE A 249 4.13 -16.64 -8.09
CA ILE A 249 3.01 -16.01 -7.38
C ILE A 249 1.90 -15.61 -8.35
N ILE A 250 2.31 -14.98 -9.45
CA ILE A 250 1.50 -14.73 -10.62
C ILE A 250 2.02 -15.70 -11.69
N GLY A 251 1.23 -16.69 -12.07
CA GLY A 251 1.52 -17.56 -13.20
C GLY A 251 1.33 -16.86 -14.55
N ASP A 252 1.52 -17.62 -15.63
CA ASP A 252 1.42 -17.08 -17.00
C ASP A 252 -0.04 -16.74 -17.38
N ASP A 253 -1.01 -17.41 -16.76
CA ASP A 253 -2.44 -17.14 -16.92
C ASP A 253 -3.00 -16.38 -15.70
N HIS A 254 -3.59 -15.21 -15.98
CA HIS A 254 -4.15 -14.27 -15.01
C HIS A 254 -5.44 -14.76 -14.35
N THR A 255 -6.07 -15.83 -14.87
CA THR A 255 -7.33 -16.39 -14.33
C THR A 255 -7.21 -17.78 -13.74
N ARG A 256 -6.06 -18.47 -13.85
CA ARG A 256 -5.96 -19.88 -13.44
C ARG A 256 -4.75 -20.23 -12.59
N ASP A 257 -3.67 -19.45 -12.70
CA ASP A 257 -2.41 -19.72 -12.00
C ASP A 257 -2.04 -18.58 -11.05
N ASN A 258 -3.01 -18.04 -10.31
CA ASN A 258 -2.80 -16.93 -9.37
C ASN A 258 -2.86 -17.41 -7.91
N LEU A 259 -1.72 -17.47 -7.22
CA LEU A 259 -1.66 -17.89 -5.82
C LEU A 259 -2.42 -16.93 -4.88
N ILE A 260 -2.52 -15.65 -5.24
CA ILE A 260 -3.31 -14.69 -4.44
C ILE A 260 -4.78 -15.02 -4.53
N GLY A 261 -5.32 -15.18 -5.74
CA GLY A 261 -6.74 -15.46 -5.90
C GLY A 261 -7.14 -16.79 -5.24
N MET A 262 -6.28 -17.81 -5.30
CA MET A 262 -6.44 -19.03 -4.50
C MET A 262 -6.49 -18.76 -2.99
N ALA A 263 -5.58 -17.96 -2.46
CA ALA A 263 -5.57 -17.61 -1.04
C ALA A 263 -6.81 -16.80 -0.62
N VAL A 264 -7.24 -15.85 -1.45
CA VAL A 264 -8.45 -15.06 -1.22
C VAL A 264 -9.68 -15.96 -1.26
N LEU A 265 -9.81 -16.86 -2.23
CA LEU A 265 -10.88 -17.85 -2.30
C LEU A 265 -10.93 -18.74 -1.06
N ALA A 266 -9.78 -19.20 -0.57
CA ALA A 266 -9.71 -19.99 0.66
C ALA A 266 -10.22 -19.20 1.89
N VAL A 267 -9.85 -17.92 2.01
CA VAL A 267 -10.36 -17.04 3.05
C VAL A 267 -11.86 -16.84 2.90
N MET A 268 -12.35 -16.52 1.70
CA MET A 268 -13.78 -16.31 1.44
C MET A 268 -14.60 -17.56 1.75
N ASN A 269 -14.17 -18.73 1.30
CA ASN A 269 -14.81 -20.00 1.61
C ASN A 269 -14.88 -20.28 3.13
N SER A 270 -13.88 -19.83 3.88
CA SER A 270 -13.81 -20.03 5.32
C SER A 270 -14.60 -18.98 6.11
N TYR A 271 -14.56 -17.72 5.67
CA TYR A 271 -15.05 -16.55 6.40
C TYR A 271 -16.48 -16.18 6.01
N LEU A 272 -16.96 -16.64 4.85
CA LEU A 272 -18.31 -16.41 4.39
C LEU A 272 -19.16 -17.67 4.53
N GLU A 273 -20.47 -17.45 4.64
CA GLU A 273 -21.49 -18.49 4.51
C GLU A 273 -22.69 -17.94 3.73
N PRO A 274 -23.50 -18.79 3.07
CA PRO A 274 -24.70 -18.32 2.39
C PRO A 274 -25.65 -17.63 3.36
N ALA A 275 -26.17 -16.45 2.99
CA ALA A 275 -27.05 -15.67 3.85
C ALA A 275 -28.38 -16.40 4.14
N GLY A 276 -28.89 -17.17 3.18
CA GLY A 276 -30.13 -17.94 3.31
C GLY A 276 -30.00 -19.26 4.08
N GLU A 277 -28.77 -19.75 4.29
CA GLU A 277 -28.48 -21.06 4.92
C GLU A 277 -27.39 -20.90 5.99
N SER A 278 -27.53 -19.88 6.85
CA SER A 278 -26.58 -19.62 7.93
C SER A 278 -26.43 -20.83 8.84
N SER A 279 -25.19 -21.28 9.02
CA SER A 279 -24.87 -22.28 10.03
C SER A 279 -24.90 -21.71 11.45
N GLY A 280 -24.76 -20.38 11.60
CA GLY A 280 -24.64 -19.69 12.88
C GLY A 280 -23.36 -20.04 13.66
N ARG A 281 -22.43 -20.78 13.06
CA ARG A 281 -21.18 -21.24 13.67
C ARG A 281 -20.07 -20.23 13.46
N THR A 282 -19.13 -20.20 14.39
CA THR A 282 -17.84 -19.52 14.25
C THR A 282 -16.91 -20.30 13.31
N LEU A 283 -15.83 -19.65 12.83
CA LEU A 283 -14.81 -20.32 12.02
C LEU A 283 -14.18 -21.53 12.71
N ARG A 284 -13.93 -21.43 14.03
CA ARG A 284 -13.35 -22.51 14.82
C ARG A 284 -14.26 -23.73 14.88
N GLU A 285 -15.54 -23.52 15.18
CA GLU A 285 -16.54 -24.60 15.24
C GLU A 285 -16.70 -25.28 13.88
N GLU A 286 -16.65 -24.50 12.80
CA GLU A 286 -16.73 -25.05 11.45
C GLU A 286 -15.49 -25.87 11.07
N PHE A 287 -14.29 -25.39 11.44
CA PHE A 287 -13.06 -26.14 11.25
C PHE A 287 -13.05 -27.46 12.05
N GLU A 288 -13.43 -27.42 13.32
CA GLU A 288 -13.49 -28.61 14.20
C GLU A 288 -14.52 -29.64 13.72
N ARG A 289 -15.61 -29.19 13.09
CA ARG A 289 -16.62 -30.07 12.48
C ARG A 289 -16.07 -30.87 11.30
N LEU A 290 -15.26 -30.22 10.47
CA LEU A 290 -14.67 -30.83 9.27
C LEU A 290 -13.38 -31.59 9.60
N ALA A 291 -12.75 -31.29 10.74
CA ALA A 291 -11.53 -31.94 11.18
C ALA A 291 -11.78 -33.45 11.41
N PRO A 292 -10.97 -34.33 10.80
CA PRO A 292 -11.08 -35.76 11.06
C PRO A 292 -10.79 -36.03 12.53
N ARG A 293 -11.61 -36.88 13.17
CA ARG A 293 -11.30 -37.34 14.53
C ARG A 293 -9.93 -38.03 14.52
N PRO A 294 -9.04 -37.74 15.48
CA PRO A 294 -7.76 -38.44 15.56
C PRO A 294 -8.03 -39.93 15.65
N ARG A 295 -7.44 -40.72 14.74
CA ARG A 295 -7.51 -42.18 14.84
C ARG A 295 -6.85 -42.58 16.15
N PRO A 296 -7.46 -43.48 16.96
CA PRO A 296 -6.75 -44.11 18.05
C PRO A 296 -5.45 -44.69 17.50
N ALA A 297 -4.33 -44.40 18.15
CA ALA A 297 -3.06 -45.04 17.81
C ALA A 297 -3.31 -46.55 17.84
N GLU A 298 -3.15 -47.22 16.70
CA GLU A 298 -3.14 -48.68 16.66
C GLU A 298 -1.98 -49.10 17.56
N HIS A 299 -2.31 -49.57 18.75
CA HIS A 299 -1.38 -50.34 19.54
C HIS A 299 -1.00 -51.51 18.66
N ALA A 300 0.22 -51.46 18.12
CA ALA A 300 0.89 -52.63 17.57
C ALA A 300 0.89 -53.67 18.68
N SER A 301 -0.08 -54.58 18.60
CA SER A 301 -0.01 -55.87 19.27
C SER A 301 1.24 -56.53 18.69
N ASP A 302 2.33 -56.49 19.47
CA ASP A 302 3.45 -57.41 19.33
C ASP A 302 2.87 -58.83 19.43
N ASP A 303 2.55 -59.37 18.27
CA ASP A 303 2.34 -60.80 18.06
C ASP A 303 3.74 -61.42 17.97
N SER A 304 4.39 -61.57 19.12
CA SER A 304 5.54 -62.46 19.25
C SER A 304 5.02 -63.89 19.27
N GLY A 305 4.90 -64.43 18.05
CA GLY A 305 4.61 -65.83 17.78
C GLY A 305 5.60 -66.79 18.46
N ASP A 306 5.03 -67.95 18.74
CA ASP A 306 5.58 -69.15 19.39
C ASP A 306 6.98 -69.61 18.94
#